data_AF-A0A8J9WYW0-F1
#
_entry.id   AF-A0A8J9WYW0-F1
#
_cell.length_a   1.000
_cell.length_b   1.000
_cell.length_c   1.000
_cell.angle_alpha   90.00
_cell.angle_beta   90.00
_cell.angle_gamma   90.00
#
_symmetry.space_group_name_H-M   'P 1'
#
loop_
_entity.id
_entity.type
_entity.pdbx_description
1 polymer ?
#
loop_
_entity_poly.entity_id
_entity_poly.type
_entity_poly.pdbx_seq_one_letter_code
_entity_poly.pdbx_strand_id
1 'polypeptide(L)'
;MAASSIPKSRKEKGLHVLFLSSDTGGGHRASAESLANQFQLLFPGTTYDLLDIVEKDGVAPYNSLVSTYKHLSAHPSQWKLVYTVSNSRAFEMLADAHLKLMCERAVRKRIQSYNPDVVISVHPLMTNVPVLSCSKISHITGKHLPIFTVVTDLGSAHCLWFANGVEKMFVGSDQIKKLAMARGKVPVEKIILAGLPIRHDFAIQADLLGVRHSEAGRAYQQRVRRELKLPCTDRKTVLVMGGGEGVGSLSNIVDALYVELALQGIDALVLVVCGRNEKLRHKLATRDWQ
;
A
#
# COMPACT_ATOMS: atom_id res chain seq x y z
N MET A 1 29.13 -3.97 -5.98
CA MET A 1 29.67 -2.68 -6.47
C MET A 1 28.79 -2.28 -7.65
N ALA A 2 28.00 -1.20 -7.66
CA ALA A 2 28.22 0.13 -7.10
C ALA A 2 27.11 0.55 -6.12
N ALA A 3 27.53 1.01 -4.94
CA ALA A 3 26.68 1.85 -4.11
C ALA A 3 26.56 3.21 -4.83
N SER A 4 25.34 3.55 -5.25
CA SER A 4 25.05 4.90 -5.75
C SER A 4 25.31 5.87 -4.59
N SER A 5 26.40 6.63 -4.71
CA SER A 5 26.79 7.65 -3.74
C SER A 5 25.77 8.78 -3.78
N ILE A 6 24.93 8.87 -2.77
CA ILE A 6 24.06 10.03 -2.54
C ILE A 6 24.98 11.26 -2.39
N PRO A 7 24.82 12.32 -3.21
CA PRO A 7 25.69 13.49 -3.16
C PRO A 7 25.64 14.17 -1.79
N LYS A 8 26.77 14.18 -1.08
CA LYS A 8 26.95 14.97 0.14
C LYS A 8 27.12 16.46 -0.22
N SER A 9 26.03 17.19 -0.52
CA SER A 9 26.10 18.68 -0.55
C SER A 9 24.74 19.41 -0.48
N ARG A 10 24.07 19.33 0.66
CA ARG A 10 23.36 20.45 1.29
C ARG A 10 23.11 20.00 2.72
N LYS A 11 23.23 20.88 3.71
CA LYS A 11 22.52 20.65 4.98
C LYS A 11 21.04 20.72 4.60
N GLU A 12 20.46 19.58 4.22
CA GLU A 12 19.13 19.53 3.64
C GLU A 12 18.15 19.92 4.73
N LYS A 13 17.56 21.11 4.55
CA LYS A 13 16.37 21.53 5.25
C LYS A 13 15.36 20.38 5.11
N GLY A 14 14.84 19.90 6.24
CA GLY A 14 13.79 18.88 6.24
C GLY A 14 12.67 19.27 5.30
N LEU A 15 12.16 18.28 4.56
CA LEU A 15 11.05 18.47 3.62
C LEU A 15 9.73 18.40 4.36
N HIS A 16 8.69 19.04 3.84
CA HIS A 16 7.32 18.73 4.19
C HIS A 16 6.68 17.89 3.10
N VAL A 17 6.45 16.60 3.38
CA VAL A 17 5.92 15.62 2.41
C VAL A 17 4.43 15.41 2.63
N LEU A 18 3.62 15.65 1.60
CA LEU A 18 2.18 15.35 1.65
C LEU A 18 1.89 14.02 0.94
N PHE A 19 1.47 13.01 1.70
CA PHE A 19 1.03 11.74 1.16
C PHE A 19 -0.48 11.76 0.88
N LEU A 20 -0.86 11.30 -0.31
CA LEU A 20 -2.26 11.12 -0.71
C LEU A 20 -2.58 9.63 -0.70
N SER A 21 -3.48 9.23 0.19
CA SER A 21 -3.84 7.82 0.41
C SER A 21 -5.35 7.66 0.60
N SER A 22 -5.79 6.43 0.88
CA SER A 22 -7.13 6.16 1.41
C SER A 22 -7.13 4.89 2.26
N ASP A 23 -7.98 4.84 3.29
CA ASP A 23 -8.13 3.69 4.19
C ASP A 23 -8.94 2.52 3.58
N THR A 24 -8.76 2.25 2.28
CA THR A 24 -9.32 1.10 1.54
C THR A 24 -8.55 -0.20 1.84
N GLY A 25 -8.66 -0.70 3.08
CA GLY A 25 -8.04 -1.97 3.49
C GLY A 25 -6.60 -1.87 4.04
N GLY A 26 -6.08 -0.65 4.21
CA GLY A 26 -4.86 -0.34 4.97
C GLY A 26 -3.52 -0.52 4.24
N GLY A 27 -3.48 -1.22 3.10
CA GLY A 27 -2.23 -1.45 2.35
C GLY A 27 -1.59 -0.17 1.79
N HIS A 28 -2.42 0.73 1.24
CA HIS A 28 -1.97 2.03 0.73
C HIS A 28 -1.39 2.91 1.85
N ARG A 29 -2.04 2.93 3.01
CA ARG A 29 -1.57 3.65 4.19
C ARG A 29 -0.24 3.10 4.70
N ALA A 30 -0.11 1.78 4.77
CA ALA A 30 1.15 1.15 5.18
C ALA A 30 2.32 1.55 4.26
N SER A 31 2.06 1.70 2.96
CA SER A 31 3.04 2.18 1.98
C SER A 31 3.42 3.65 2.19
N ALA A 32 2.44 4.53 2.45
CA ALA A 32 2.70 5.93 2.79
C ALA A 32 3.52 6.08 4.09
N GLU A 33 3.11 5.40 5.15
CA GLU A 33 3.82 5.41 6.44
C GLU A 33 5.24 4.85 6.31
N SER A 34 5.41 3.79 5.51
CA SER A 34 6.74 3.23 5.22
C SER A 34 7.66 4.26 4.55
N LEU A 35 7.16 4.98 3.55
CA LEU A 35 7.93 6.02 2.87
C LEU A 35 8.22 7.18 3.83
N ALA A 36 7.22 7.65 4.57
CA ALA A 36 7.34 8.73 5.54
C ALA A 36 8.44 8.47 6.57
N ASN A 37 8.45 7.28 7.16
CA ASN A 37 9.48 6.87 8.12
C ASN A 37 10.86 6.83 7.45
N GLN A 38 10.94 6.35 6.20
CA GLN A 38 12.21 6.34 5.47
C GLN A 38 12.71 7.77 5.15
N PHE A 39 11.83 8.70 4.81
CA PHE A 39 12.17 10.11 4.63
C PHE A 39 12.74 10.72 5.91
N GLN A 40 12.13 10.45 7.06
CA GLN A 40 12.61 10.94 8.35
C GLN A 40 13.97 10.36 8.74
N LEU A 41 14.21 9.09 8.42
CA LEU A 41 15.49 8.41 8.66
C LEU A 41 16.62 8.97 7.77
N LEU A 42 16.34 9.20 6.48
CA LEU A 42 17.35 9.65 5.52
C LEU A 42 17.57 11.17 5.54
N PHE A 43 16.52 11.94 5.86
CA PHE A 43 16.51 13.40 5.81
C PHE A 43 15.96 13.97 7.14
N PRO A 44 16.80 14.04 8.20
CA PRO A 44 16.38 14.53 9.51
C PRO A 44 15.72 15.92 9.45
N GLY A 45 14.62 16.08 10.18
CA GLY A 45 13.79 17.29 10.17
C GLY A 45 12.66 17.27 9.14
N THR A 46 12.57 16.23 8.32
CA THR A 46 11.42 16.03 7.41
C THR A 46 10.14 15.76 8.20
N THR A 47 9.07 16.46 7.85
CA THR A 47 7.72 16.27 8.37
C THR A 47 6.83 15.70 7.28
N TYR A 48 5.71 15.11 7.67
CA TYR A 48 4.75 14.61 6.70
C TYR A 48 3.32 14.71 7.21
N ASP A 49 2.39 14.80 6.25
CA ASP A 49 0.97 14.65 6.47
C ASP A 49 0.42 13.54 5.57
N LEU A 50 -0.57 12.80 6.07
CA LEU A 50 -1.30 11.80 5.29
C LEU A 50 -2.74 12.28 5.11
N LEU A 51 -3.08 12.58 3.86
CA LEU A 51 -4.39 13.07 3.47
C LEU A 51 -5.20 11.95 2.82
N ASP A 52 -6.30 11.57 3.47
CA ASP A 52 -7.37 10.78 2.85
C ASP A 52 -8.35 11.73 2.16
N ILE A 53 -8.22 11.83 0.83
CA ILE A 53 -9.07 12.67 0.00
C ILE A 53 -10.42 11.97 -0.28
N VAL A 54 -10.49 10.64 -0.22
CA VAL A 54 -11.72 9.89 -0.56
C VAL A 54 -12.79 10.11 0.49
N GLU A 55 -12.42 10.04 1.77
CA GLU A 55 -13.39 10.10 2.86
C GLU A 55 -13.81 11.55 3.20
N LYS A 56 -12.85 12.49 3.22
CA LYS A 56 -13.11 13.86 3.69
C LYS A 56 -13.61 14.83 2.62
N ASP A 57 -13.12 14.67 1.39
CA ASP A 57 -13.41 15.57 0.26
C ASP A 57 -14.11 14.84 -0.90
N GLY A 58 -14.52 13.58 -0.68
CA GLY A 58 -15.24 12.80 -1.66
C GLY A 58 -16.61 13.41 -1.96
N VAL A 59 -16.91 13.58 -3.24
CA VAL A 59 -18.27 13.87 -3.71
C VAL A 59 -18.96 12.54 -3.96
N ALA A 60 -20.28 12.45 -3.73
CA ALA A 60 -21.05 11.26 -4.08
C ALA A 60 -20.84 10.89 -5.58
N PRO A 61 -20.62 9.61 -5.92
CA PRO A 61 -20.68 8.43 -5.05
C PRO A 61 -19.35 8.05 -4.34
N TYR A 62 -18.27 8.78 -4.57
CA TYR A 62 -16.91 8.41 -4.14
C TYR A 62 -16.67 8.49 -2.63
N ASN A 63 -17.45 9.29 -1.91
CA ASN A 63 -17.42 9.35 -0.44
C ASN A 63 -17.82 8.04 0.25
N SER A 64 -18.47 7.12 -0.47
CA SER A 64 -18.87 5.80 0.03
C SER A 64 -17.89 4.68 -0.34
N LEU A 65 -16.73 5.01 -0.93
CA LEU A 65 -15.82 3.99 -1.46
C LEU A 65 -15.22 3.09 -0.38
N VAL A 66 -14.91 3.60 0.81
CA VAL A 66 -14.34 2.80 1.89
C VAL A 66 -15.36 1.76 2.37
N SER A 67 -16.61 2.16 2.60
CA SER A 67 -17.68 1.24 3.01
C SER A 67 -18.04 0.25 1.89
N THR A 68 -18.09 0.73 0.65
CA THR A 68 -18.36 -0.11 -0.53
C THR A 68 -17.24 -1.12 -0.76
N TYR A 69 -15.97 -0.72 -0.59
CA TYR A 69 -14.82 -1.62 -0.68
C TYR A 69 -14.88 -2.71 0.39
N LYS A 70 -15.20 -2.37 1.65
CA LYS A 70 -15.36 -3.37 2.72
C LYS A 70 -16.44 -4.41 2.37
N HIS A 71 -17.55 -3.98 1.77
CA HIS A 71 -18.61 -4.89 1.32
C HIS A 71 -18.18 -5.75 0.11
N LEU A 72 -17.63 -5.12 -0.93
CA LEU A 72 -17.27 -5.80 -2.18
C LEU A 72 -16.06 -6.74 -2.02
N SER A 73 -15.07 -6.38 -1.21
CA SER A 73 -13.90 -7.24 -0.94
C SER A 73 -14.28 -8.54 -0.23
N ALA A 74 -15.41 -8.55 0.50
CA ALA A 74 -15.99 -9.77 1.07
C ALA A 74 -16.74 -10.65 0.04
N HIS A 75 -17.00 -10.14 -1.18
CA HIS A 75 -17.74 -10.82 -2.24
C HIS A 75 -16.94 -10.88 -3.55
N PRO A 76 -16.07 -11.89 -3.75
CA PRO A 76 -15.10 -11.93 -4.85
C PRO A 76 -15.71 -11.82 -6.26
N SER A 77 -16.91 -12.39 -6.48
CA SER A 77 -17.61 -12.31 -7.77
C SER A 77 -18.09 -10.89 -8.10
N GLN A 78 -18.64 -10.18 -7.11
CA GLN A 78 -19.05 -8.78 -7.23
C GLN A 78 -17.85 -7.87 -7.45
N TRP A 79 -16.78 -8.08 -6.67
CA TRP A 79 -15.52 -7.33 -6.84
C TRP A 79 -14.94 -7.50 -8.24
N LYS A 80 -14.88 -8.75 -8.75
CA LYS A 80 -14.38 -9.04 -10.10
C LYS A 80 -15.19 -8.31 -11.17
N LEU A 81 -16.53 -8.34 -11.07
CA LEU A 81 -17.41 -7.65 -12.01
C LEU A 81 -17.17 -6.14 -11.99
N VAL A 82 -17.26 -5.52 -10.81
CA VAL A 82 -17.05 -4.07 -10.64
C VAL A 82 -15.68 -3.66 -11.17
N TYR A 83 -14.62 -4.37 -10.77
CA TYR A 83 -13.25 -4.10 -11.21
C TYR A 83 -13.10 -4.22 -12.74
N THR A 84 -13.74 -5.20 -13.37
CA THR A 84 -13.63 -5.42 -14.81
C THR A 84 -14.31 -4.29 -15.59
N VAL A 85 -15.49 -3.85 -15.12
CA VAL A 85 -16.25 -2.75 -15.74
C VAL A 85 -15.54 -1.41 -15.53
N SER A 86 -15.04 -1.15 -14.31
CA SER A 86 -14.38 0.11 -13.96
C SER A 86 -12.95 0.24 -14.53
N ASN A 87 -12.28 -0.88 -14.83
CA ASN A 87 -10.94 -0.88 -15.41
C ASN A 87 -10.96 -0.80 -16.96
N SER A 88 -11.90 -0.04 -17.53
CA SER A 88 -12.02 0.23 -18.97
C SER A 88 -11.60 1.66 -19.32
N ARG A 89 -11.18 1.90 -20.56
CA ARG A 89 -10.79 3.24 -21.03
C ARG A 89 -11.96 4.24 -20.99
N ALA A 90 -13.16 3.78 -21.33
CA ALA A 90 -14.36 4.60 -21.30
C ALA A 90 -14.71 5.04 -19.87
N PHE A 91 -14.70 4.10 -18.92
CA PHE A 91 -14.93 4.43 -17.51
C PHE A 91 -13.85 5.37 -16.99
N GLU A 92 -12.58 5.11 -17.31
CA GLU A 92 -11.47 5.96 -16.91
C GLU A 92 -11.68 7.42 -17.34
N MET A 93 -12.04 7.65 -18.61
CA MET A 93 -12.28 8.99 -19.15
C MET A 93 -13.47 9.68 -18.47
N LEU A 94 -14.57 8.96 -18.25
CA LEU A 94 -15.76 9.49 -17.59
C LEU A 94 -15.49 9.83 -16.12
N ALA A 95 -14.86 8.91 -15.38
CA ALA A 95 -14.51 9.11 -13.99
C ALA A 95 -13.52 10.26 -13.84
N ASP A 96 -12.51 10.34 -14.71
CA ASP A 96 -11.54 11.43 -14.70
C ASP A 96 -12.19 12.80 -14.95
N ALA A 97 -13.05 12.91 -15.97
CA ALA A 97 -13.77 14.14 -16.26
C ALA A 97 -14.68 14.56 -15.09
N HIS A 98 -15.43 13.60 -14.53
CA HIS A 98 -16.33 13.84 -13.42
C HIS A 98 -15.58 14.27 -12.14
N LEU A 99 -14.52 13.55 -11.77
CA LEU A 99 -13.71 13.88 -10.58
C LEU A 99 -13.02 15.24 -10.72
N LYS A 100 -12.52 15.58 -11.92
CA LYS A 100 -11.95 16.91 -12.18
C LYS A 100 -12.97 18.01 -12.00
N LEU A 101 -14.18 17.84 -12.53
CA LEU A 101 -15.25 18.83 -12.42
C LEU A 101 -15.69 19.04 -10.96
N MET A 102 -15.88 17.94 -10.23
CA MET A 102 -16.49 17.98 -8.90
C MET A 102 -15.48 18.24 -7.76
N CYS A 103 -14.26 17.69 -7.87
CA CYS A 103 -13.35 17.62 -6.71
C CYS A 103 -12.10 18.51 -6.84
N GLU A 104 -11.69 18.94 -8.05
CA GLU A 104 -10.39 19.59 -8.24
C GLU A 104 -10.21 20.84 -7.37
N ARG A 105 -11.22 21.71 -7.29
CA ARG A 105 -11.11 22.94 -6.50
C ARG A 105 -10.93 22.66 -5.01
N ALA A 106 -11.64 21.65 -4.49
CA ALA A 106 -11.55 21.24 -3.09
C ALA A 106 -10.18 20.62 -2.80
N VAL A 107 -9.77 19.63 -3.62
CA VAL A 107 -8.47 18.96 -3.51
C VAL A 107 -7.32 19.97 -3.59
N ARG A 108 -7.37 20.91 -4.54
CA ARG A 108 -6.35 21.94 -4.68
C ARG A 108 -6.24 22.83 -3.45
N LYS A 109 -7.37 23.35 -2.94
CA LYS A 109 -7.37 24.14 -1.70
C LYS A 109 -6.80 23.35 -0.53
N ARG A 110 -7.13 22.05 -0.44
CA ARG A 110 -6.64 21.17 0.61
C ARG A 110 -5.13 20.99 0.52
N ILE A 111 -4.60 20.63 -0.64
CA ILE A 111 -3.14 20.52 -0.87
C ILE A 111 -2.45 21.85 -0.52
N GLN A 112 -2.99 22.99 -0.96
CA GLN A 112 -2.44 24.31 -0.64
C GLN A 112 -2.40 24.59 0.87
N SER A 113 -3.41 24.15 1.63
CA SER A 113 -3.47 24.39 3.09
C SER A 113 -2.34 23.72 3.88
N TYR A 114 -1.76 22.64 3.33
CA TYR A 114 -0.59 21.99 3.93
C TYR A 114 0.72 22.68 3.54
N ASN A 115 0.76 23.48 2.46
CA ASN A 115 1.99 24.07 1.92
C ASN A 115 3.16 23.07 1.79
N PRO A 116 2.98 21.90 1.16
CA PRO A 116 4.02 20.88 1.08
C PRO A 116 5.14 21.27 0.11
N ASP A 117 6.32 20.70 0.32
CA ASP A 117 7.44 20.77 -0.62
C ASP A 117 7.33 19.71 -1.73
N VAL A 118 6.66 18.59 -1.43
CA VAL A 118 6.47 17.47 -2.37
C VAL A 118 5.18 16.71 -2.06
N VAL A 119 4.51 16.23 -3.11
CA VAL A 119 3.31 15.39 -3.00
C VAL A 119 3.61 13.97 -3.48
N ILE A 120 3.18 12.97 -2.73
CA ILE A 120 3.33 11.55 -3.09
C ILE A 120 1.96 10.88 -3.06
N SER A 121 1.52 10.39 -4.21
CA SER A 121 0.29 9.60 -4.33
C SER A 121 0.59 8.11 -4.19
N VAL A 122 -0.14 7.45 -3.28
CA VAL A 122 -0.07 5.99 -3.06
C VAL A 122 -1.42 5.31 -3.29
N HIS A 123 -2.34 5.96 -4.01
CA HIS A 123 -3.70 5.43 -4.25
C HIS A 123 -4.18 5.70 -5.69
N PRO A 124 -4.85 4.74 -6.37
CA PRO A 124 -5.22 4.88 -7.78
C PRO A 124 -6.18 6.04 -8.06
N LEU A 125 -7.05 6.40 -7.12
CA LEU A 125 -7.95 7.56 -7.27
C LEU A 125 -7.27 8.91 -7.04
N MET A 126 -6.01 8.92 -6.60
CA MET A 126 -5.27 10.13 -6.20
C MET A 126 -4.20 10.51 -7.20
N THR A 127 -4.47 10.36 -8.49
CA THR A 127 -3.48 10.60 -9.54
C THR A 127 -3.85 11.84 -10.36
N ASN A 128 -4.83 11.77 -11.27
CA ASN A 128 -5.12 12.85 -12.23
C ASN A 128 -5.54 14.18 -11.56
N VAL A 129 -6.47 14.14 -10.59
CA VAL A 129 -6.95 15.36 -9.92
C VAL A 129 -5.85 16.01 -9.08
N PRO A 130 -5.09 15.28 -8.25
CA PRO A 130 -3.92 15.83 -7.57
C PRO A 130 -2.83 16.35 -8.51
N VAL A 131 -2.55 15.68 -9.63
CA VAL A 131 -1.56 16.17 -10.61
C VAL A 131 -1.99 17.51 -11.20
N LEU A 132 -3.25 17.62 -11.62
CA LEU A 132 -3.81 18.89 -12.09
C LEU A 132 -3.77 19.96 -11.00
N SER A 133 -4.10 19.60 -9.77
CA SER A 133 -4.08 20.51 -8.61
C SER A 133 -2.68 21.04 -8.36
N CYS A 134 -1.67 20.17 -8.29
CA CYS A 134 -0.27 20.56 -8.09
C CYS A 134 0.21 21.48 -9.21
N SER A 135 -0.10 21.16 -10.48
CA SER A 135 0.24 22.02 -11.62
C SER A 135 -0.35 23.43 -11.49
N LYS A 136 -1.63 23.55 -11.13
CA LYS A 136 -2.26 24.87 -10.91
C LYS A 136 -1.67 25.61 -9.71
N ILE A 137 -1.33 24.90 -8.62
CA ILE A 137 -0.66 25.49 -7.46
C ILE A 137 0.70 26.05 -7.88
N SER A 138 1.46 25.31 -8.68
CA SER A 138 2.75 25.77 -9.20
C SER A 138 2.61 27.05 -10.01
N HIS A 139 1.60 27.10 -10.89
CA HIS A 139 1.33 28.29 -11.69
C HIS A 139 0.90 29.50 -10.83
N ILE A 140 0.03 29.30 -9.83
CA ILE A 140 -0.47 30.37 -8.97
C ILE A 140 0.63 30.93 -8.06
N THR A 141 1.48 30.06 -7.51
CA THR A 141 2.49 30.44 -6.51
C THR A 141 3.83 30.82 -7.13
N GLY A 142 4.04 30.50 -8.41
CA GLY A 142 5.35 30.62 -9.07
C GLY A 142 6.39 29.61 -8.55
N LYS A 143 6.01 28.66 -7.69
CA LYS A 143 6.89 27.66 -7.10
C LYS A 143 6.50 26.27 -7.58
N HIS A 144 7.46 25.54 -8.15
CA HIS A 144 7.20 24.18 -8.62
C HIS A 144 6.86 23.25 -7.45
N LEU A 145 5.66 22.69 -7.44
CA LEU A 145 5.21 21.64 -6.53
C LEU A 145 5.25 20.27 -7.25
N PRO A 146 6.30 19.45 -7.03
CA PRO A 146 6.42 18.15 -7.66
C PRO A 146 5.43 17.13 -7.08
N ILE A 147 4.93 16.26 -7.95
CA ILE A 147 4.08 15.12 -7.56
C ILE A 147 4.64 13.81 -8.12
N PHE A 148 4.68 12.79 -7.26
CA PHE A 148 5.12 11.44 -7.59
C PHE A 148 3.98 10.45 -7.37
N THR A 149 3.98 9.36 -8.14
CA THR A 149 3.04 8.24 -7.94
C THR A 149 3.82 7.00 -7.54
N VAL A 150 3.40 6.33 -6.48
CA VAL A 150 3.91 5.02 -6.07
C VAL A 150 2.79 4.01 -6.20
N VAL A 151 2.88 3.16 -7.22
CA VAL A 151 1.88 2.13 -7.50
C VAL A 151 2.05 1.00 -6.49
N THR A 152 1.03 0.79 -5.67
CA THR A 152 1.03 -0.24 -4.62
C THR A 152 0.41 -1.57 -5.07
N ASP A 153 -0.07 -1.63 -6.31
CA ASP A 153 -0.58 -2.86 -6.91
C ASP A 153 0.58 -3.69 -7.51
N LEU A 154 0.60 -5.00 -7.28
CA LEU A 154 1.72 -5.86 -7.68
C LEU A 154 1.46 -6.71 -8.94
N GLY A 155 0.23 -7.21 -9.12
CA GLY A 155 -0.13 -8.13 -10.19
C GLY A 155 -0.88 -7.45 -11.35
N SER A 156 -2.07 -6.93 -11.09
CA SER A 156 -2.81 -6.07 -12.01
C SER A 156 -2.94 -4.68 -11.40
N ALA A 157 -2.98 -3.63 -12.21
CA ALA A 157 -3.19 -2.27 -11.74
C ALA A 157 -4.39 -1.62 -12.43
N HIS A 158 -5.19 -0.93 -11.62
CA HIS A 158 -6.34 -0.16 -12.12
C HIS A 158 -5.88 0.96 -13.09
N CYS A 159 -6.68 1.27 -14.10
CA CYS A 159 -6.38 2.32 -15.11
C CYS A 159 -6.08 3.68 -14.50
N LEU A 160 -6.74 3.99 -13.39
CA LEU A 160 -6.59 5.27 -12.70
C LEU A 160 -5.20 5.50 -12.10
N TRP A 161 -4.31 4.50 -11.99
CA TRP A 161 -2.93 4.74 -11.56
C TRP A 161 -2.10 5.62 -12.52
N PHE A 162 -2.46 5.65 -13.80
CA PHE A 162 -1.58 6.15 -14.86
C PHE A 162 -1.97 7.59 -15.24
N ALA A 163 -1.37 8.56 -14.55
CA ALA A 163 -1.58 9.99 -14.81
C ALA A 163 -0.37 10.65 -15.48
N ASN A 164 -0.60 11.36 -16.58
CA ASN A 164 0.42 12.24 -17.16
C ASN A 164 0.67 13.44 -16.23
N GLY A 165 1.89 14.00 -16.24
CA GLY A 165 2.26 15.18 -15.46
C GLY A 165 2.94 14.89 -14.13
N VAL A 166 3.11 13.61 -13.76
CA VAL A 166 3.94 13.21 -12.62
C VAL A 166 5.43 13.44 -12.92
N GLU A 167 6.22 13.65 -11.88
CA GLU A 167 7.68 13.69 -11.99
C GLU A 167 8.24 12.32 -12.29
N LYS A 168 7.89 11.35 -11.45
CA LYS A 168 8.18 9.92 -11.66
C LYS A 168 7.03 9.08 -11.14
N MET A 169 6.90 7.89 -11.72
CA MET A 169 6.01 6.84 -11.28
C MET A 169 6.84 5.62 -10.88
N PHE A 170 6.71 5.19 -9.63
CA PHE A 170 7.37 4.02 -9.09
C PHE A 170 6.43 2.83 -9.15
N VAL A 171 6.94 1.70 -9.65
CA VAL A 171 6.17 0.46 -9.81
C VAL A 171 6.88 -0.71 -9.13
N GLY A 172 6.07 -1.65 -8.63
CA GLY A 172 6.56 -2.79 -7.85
C GLY A 172 6.96 -4.02 -8.67
N SER A 173 6.59 -4.11 -9.95
CA SER A 173 6.87 -5.28 -10.80
C SER A 173 7.02 -4.92 -12.27
N ASP A 174 7.74 -5.77 -13.02
CA ASP A 174 7.86 -5.66 -14.48
C ASP A 174 6.51 -5.72 -15.19
N GLN A 175 5.55 -6.49 -14.64
CA GLN A 175 4.21 -6.58 -15.18
C GLN A 175 3.50 -5.22 -15.14
N ILE A 176 3.56 -4.51 -14.00
CA ILE A 176 2.97 -3.16 -13.89
C ILE A 176 3.73 -2.16 -14.76
N LYS A 177 5.06 -2.28 -14.87
CA LYS A 177 5.86 -1.43 -15.78
C LYS A 177 5.39 -1.59 -17.23
N LYS A 178 5.23 -2.82 -17.72
CA LYS A 178 4.72 -3.10 -19.07
C LYS A 178 3.31 -2.55 -19.27
N LEU A 179 2.43 -2.73 -18.28
CA LEU A 179 1.07 -2.20 -18.32
C LEU A 179 1.05 -0.66 -18.40
N ALA A 180 1.91 0.00 -17.63
CA ALA A 180 2.07 1.45 -17.65
C ALA A 180 2.51 1.96 -19.04
N MET A 181 3.51 1.30 -19.63
CA MET A 181 4.01 1.61 -20.97
C MET A 181 2.93 1.40 -22.03
N ALA A 182 2.20 0.28 -21.96
CA ALA A 182 1.11 -0.03 -22.89
C ALA A 182 -0.04 0.98 -22.84
N ARG A 183 -0.30 1.57 -21.65
CA ARG A 183 -1.30 2.64 -21.49
C ARG A 183 -0.83 4.00 -22.03
N GLY A 184 0.48 4.21 -22.18
CA GLY A 184 1.05 5.37 -22.89
C GLY A 184 0.81 6.74 -22.24
N LYS A 185 0.36 6.81 -20.99
CA LYS A 185 0.07 8.08 -20.29
C LYS A 185 1.27 8.69 -19.57
N VAL A 186 2.27 7.87 -19.23
CA VAL A 186 3.48 8.30 -18.52
C VAL A 186 4.67 8.03 -19.44
N PRO A 187 5.54 9.01 -19.71
CA PRO A 187 6.76 8.79 -20.48
C PRO A 187 7.62 7.69 -19.86
N VAL A 188 8.22 6.84 -20.70
CA VAL A 188 8.90 5.60 -20.26
C VAL A 188 10.04 5.89 -19.29
N GLU A 189 10.79 6.97 -19.53
CA GLU A 189 11.89 7.46 -18.71
C GLU A 189 11.46 7.91 -17.30
N LYS A 190 10.17 8.20 -17.12
CA LYS A 190 9.58 8.55 -15.81
C LYS A 190 9.09 7.32 -15.04
N ILE A 191 9.09 6.13 -15.65
CA ILE A 191 8.63 4.88 -15.03
C ILE A 191 9.80 4.15 -14.39
N ILE A 192 9.84 4.12 -13.06
CA ILE A 192 10.93 3.55 -12.27
C ILE A 192 10.48 2.23 -11.63
N LEU A 193 11.19 1.15 -11.93
CA LEU A 193 11.01 -0.13 -11.23
C LEU A 193 11.81 -0.08 -9.93
N ALA A 194 11.13 0.07 -8.80
CA ALA A 194 11.77 0.22 -7.48
C ALA A 194 11.30 -0.82 -6.45
N GLY A 195 10.28 -1.62 -6.77
CA GLY A 195 9.63 -2.50 -5.80
C GLY A 195 8.53 -1.78 -5.00
N LEU A 196 7.85 -2.55 -4.14
CA LEU A 196 6.85 -2.01 -3.23
C LEU A 196 7.55 -1.45 -1.98
N PRO A 197 7.22 -0.23 -1.52
CA PRO A 197 7.75 0.26 -0.25
C PRO A 197 7.26 -0.62 0.91
N ILE A 198 8.21 -1.14 1.68
CA ILE A 198 7.97 -1.92 2.89
C ILE A 198 8.67 -1.26 4.07
N ARG A 199 8.08 -1.39 5.27
CA ARG A 199 8.62 -0.74 6.48
C ARG A 199 10.06 -1.16 6.71
N HIS A 200 10.92 -0.19 7.04
CA HIS A 200 12.35 -0.39 7.23
C HIS A 200 12.67 -1.51 8.23
N ASP A 201 11.84 -1.68 9.27
CA ASP A 201 11.99 -2.74 10.27
C ASP A 201 12.01 -4.15 9.65
N PHE A 202 11.27 -4.40 8.56
CA PHE A 202 11.34 -5.69 7.87
C PHE A 202 12.74 -5.95 7.29
N ALA A 203 13.41 -4.92 6.78
CA ALA A 203 14.79 -5.04 6.29
C ALA A 203 15.76 -5.30 7.45
N ILE A 204 15.62 -4.59 8.57
CA ILE A 204 16.42 -4.83 9.78
C ILE A 204 16.27 -6.29 10.24
N GLN A 205 15.03 -6.78 10.34
CA GLN A 205 14.77 -8.15 10.77
C GLN A 205 15.29 -9.20 9.76
N ALA A 206 15.25 -8.89 8.46
CA ALA A 206 15.81 -9.75 7.42
C ALA A 206 17.35 -9.83 7.50
N ASP A 207 18.01 -8.69 7.73
CA ASP A 207 19.46 -8.62 7.91
C ASP A 207 19.91 -9.37 9.16
N LEU A 208 19.19 -9.21 10.28
CA LEU A 208 19.47 -9.94 11.52
C LEU A 208 19.22 -11.45 11.40
N LEU A 209 18.25 -11.86 10.56
CA LEU A 209 18.00 -13.28 10.27
C LEU A 209 19.13 -13.89 9.44
N GLY A 210 19.65 -13.14 8.46
CA GLY A 210 20.64 -13.64 7.50
C GLY A 210 20.13 -14.87 6.74
N VAL A 211 20.98 -15.90 6.63
CA VAL A 211 20.59 -17.16 5.98
C VAL A 211 19.67 -17.96 6.91
N ARG A 212 18.39 -18.06 6.55
CA ARG A 212 17.32 -18.68 7.35
C ARG A 212 17.66 -20.07 7.92
N HIS A 213 18.37 -20.90 7.16
CA HIS A 213 18.70 -22.28 7.56
C HIS A 213 20.11 -22.46 8.12
N SER A 214 20.85 -21.37 8.34
CA SER A 214 22.13 -21.40 9.08
C SER A 214 21.89 -21.61 10.58
N GLU A 215 22.94 -21.94 11.31
CA GLU A 215 22.89 -22.03 12.78
C GLU A 215 22.44 -20.71 13.42
N ALA A 216 23.03 -19.58 12.99
CA ALA A 216 22.65 -18.25 13.44
C ALA A 216 21.18 -17.91 13.11
N GLY A 217 20.72 -18.23 11.89
CA GLY A 217 19.33 -18.01 11.46
C GLY A 217 18.32 -18.84 12.24
N ARG A 218 18.67 -20.08 12.63
CA ARG A 218 17.85 -20.91 13.52
C ARG A 218 17.80 -20.36 14.94
N ALA A 219 18.94 -19.95 15.50
CA ALA A 219 18.99 -19.31 16.81
C ALA A 219 18.16 -18.01 16.87
N TYR A 220 18.21 -17.21 15.80
CA TYR A 220 17.37 -16.02 15.63
C TYR A 220 15.87 -16.36 15.66
N GLN A 221 15.44 -17.34 14.87
CA GLN A 221 14.05 -17.80 14.86
C GLN A 221 13.58 -18.29 16.24
N GLN A 222 14.42 -19.02 16.98
CA GLN A 222 14.11 -19.45 18.35
C GLN A 222 14.00 -18.28 19.32
N ARG A 223 14.86 -17.26 19.19
CA ARG A 223 14.76 -16.02 19.99
C ARG A 223 13.44 -15.30 19.72
N VAL A 224 13.09 -15.08 18.45
CA VAL A 224 11.82 -14.43 18.06
C VAL A 224 10.61 -15.22 18.56
N ARG A 225 10.62 -16.56 18.46
CA ARG A 225 9.54 -17.40 19.01
C ARG A 225 9.38 -17.20 20.51
N ARG A 226 10.48 -17.15 21.27
CA ARG A 226 10.44 -16.90 22.73
C ARG A 226 9.89 -15.52 23.05
N GLU A 227 10.35 -14.48 22.36
CA GLU A 227 9.86 -13.10 22.54
C GLU A 227 8.35 -12.98 22.27
N LEU A 228 7.87 -13.66 21.24
CA LEU A 228 6.45 -13.71 20.87
C LEU A 228 5.64 -14.75 21.67
N LYS A 229 6.25 -15.46 22.62
CA LYS A 229 5.63 -16.55 23.40
C LYS A 229 4.99 -17.63 22.53
N LEU A 230 5.59 -17.89 21.36
CA LEU A 230 5.18 -18.93 20.44
C LEU A 230 5.79 -20.29 20.82
N PRO A 231 5.13 -21.41 20.51
CA PRO A 231 5.69 -22.73 20.72
C PRO A 231 7.07 -22.88 20.05
N CYS A 232 8.06 -23.29 20.85
CA CYS A 232 9.37 -23.71 20.37
C CYS A 232 9.22 -25.13 19.83
N THR A 233 9.17 -25.26 18.51
CA THR A 233 8.90 -26.53 17.84
C THR A 233 9.59 -26.55 16.48
N ASP A 234 10.06 -27.72 16.08
CA ASP A 234 10.61 -27.96 14.74
C ASP A 234 9.53 -28.30 13.70
N ARG A 235 8.26 -28.33 14.13
CA ARG A 235 7.12 -28.53 13.23
C ARG A 235 7.08 -27.47 12.15
N LYS A 236 6.66 -27.90 10.95
CA LYS A 236 6.35 -26.98 9.85
C LYS A 236 5.33 -25.96 10.36
N THR A 237 5.61 -24.69 10.12
CA THR A 237 4.77 -23.59 10.60
C THR A 237 4.11 -22.90 9.41
N VAL A 238 2.78 -22.82 9.43
CA VAL A 238 1.98 -22.12 8.42
C VAL A 238 1.46 -20.83 9.04
N LEU A 239 1.83 -19.69 8.45
CA LEU A 239 1.28 -18.39 8.83
C LEU A 239 0.09 -18.07 7.92
N VAL A 240 -1.08 -17.89 8.53
CA VAL A 240 -2.32 -17.50 7.84
C VAL A 240 -2.70 -16.09 8.30
N MET A 241 -2.90 -15.19 7.36
CA MET A 241 -3.18 -13.78 7.64
C MET A 241 -4.14 -13.18 6.61
N GLY A 242 -5.06 -12.32 7.07
CA GLY A 242 -6.12 -11.71 6.25
C GLY A 242 -6.02 -10.19 6.12
N GLY A 243 -4.81 -9.64 6.16
CA GLY A 243 -4.58 -8.19 6.16
C GLY A 243 -4.97 -7.51 7.49
N GLY A 244 -4.90 -6.17 7.52
CA GLY A 244 -5.06 -5.39 8.75
C GLY A 244 -6.45 -5.47 9.40
N GLU A 245 -7.49 -5.70 8.60
CA GLU A 245 -8.87 -5.80 9.09
C GLU A 245 -9.29 -7.24 9.42
N GLY A 246 -8.51 -8.26 9.06
CA GLY A 246 -8.86 -9.66 9.27
C GLY A 246 -10.21 -10.06 8.64
N VAL A 247 -10.52 -9.50 7.48
CA VAL A 247 -11.81 -9.66 6.77
C VAL A 247 -11.78 -10.83 5.79
N GLY A 248 -12.97 -11.27 5.38
CA GLY A 248 -13.17 -12.37 4.43
C GLY A 248 -13.30 -13.73 5.11
N SER A 249 -13.04 -14.79 4.36
CA SER A 249 -13.26 -16.18 4.77
C SER A 249 -12.13 -16.76 5.65
N LEU A 250 -11.39 -15.92 6.39
CA LEU A 250 -10.20 -16.34 7.15
C LEU A 250 -10.53 -17.50 8.11
N SER A 251 -11.66 -17.44 8.81
CA SER A 251 -12.13 -18.54 9.67
C SER A 251 -12.29 -19.85 8.90
N ASN A 252 -12.94 -19.80 7.73
CA ASN A 252 -13.22 -20.99 6.92
C ASN A 252 -11.93 -21.54 6.29
N ILE A 253 -10.99 -20.68 5.91
CA ILE A 253 -9.67 -21.06 5.39
C ILE A 253 -8.88 -21.80 6.48
N VAL A 254 -8.89 -21.30 7.71
CA VAL A 254 -8.21 -21.96 8.83
C VAL A 254 -8.88 -23.31 9.13
N ASP A 255 -10.22 -23.39 9.11
CA ASP A 255 -10.94 -24.64 9.34
C ASP A 255 -10.62 -25.68 8.25
N ALA A 256 -10.69 -25.30 6.98
CA ALA A 256 -10.38 -26.18 5.86
C ALA A 256 -8.91 -26.63 5.88
N LEU A 257 -7.98 -25.71 6.18
CA LEU A 257 -6.56 -26.03 6.31
C LEU A 257 -6.32 -27.03 7.45
N TYR A 258 -6.96 -26.83 8.60
CA TYR A 258 -6.84 -27.73 9.74
C TYR A 258 -7.32 -29.14 9.40
N VAL A 259 -8.53 -29.25 8.84
CA VAL A 259 -9.12 -30.54 8.43
C VAL A 259 -8.22 -31.26 7.43
N GLU A 260 -7.72 -30.56 6.41
CA GLU A 260 -6.87 -31.18 5.39
C GLU A 260 -5.53 -31.68 5.98
N LEU A 261 -4.88 -30.88 6.82
CA LEU A 261 -3.65 -31.29 7.49
C LEU A 261 -3.87 -32.51 8.39
N ALA A 262 -4.99 -32.54 9.14
CA ALA A 262 -5.34 -33.66 10.00
C ALA A 262 -5.63 -34.94 9.19
N LEU A 263 -6.41 -34.85 8.11
CA LEU A 263 -6.72 -35.98 7.23
C LEU A 263 -5.48 -36.56 6.56
N GLN A 264 -4.51 -35.71 6.21
CA GLN A 264 -3.22 -36.14 5.65
C GLN A 264 -2.20 -36.59 6.70
N GLY A 265 -2.53 -36.51 8.00
CA GLY A 265 -1.62 -36.86 9.08
C GLY A 265 -0.40 -35.93 9.20
N ILE A 266 -0.51 -34.68 8.72
CA ILE A 266 0.58 -33.70 8.74
C ILE A 266 0.54 -32.92 10.06
N ASP A 267 1.55 -33.13 10.90
CA ASP A 267 1.74 -32.33 12.13
C ASP A 267 2.41 -30.98 11.82
N ALA A 268 1.61 -29.92 11.83
CA ALA A 268 2.04 -28.55 11.56
C ALA A 268 1.49 -27.55 12.60
N LEU A 269 2.25 -26.50 12.88
CA LEU A 269 1.82 -25.36 13.68
C LEU A 269 1.15 -24.33 12.77
N VAL A 270 -0.15 -24.08 12.96
CA VAL A 270 -0.85 -23.00 12.26
C VAL A 270 -0.87 -21.75 13.14
N LEU A 271 -0.27 -20.66 12.65
CA LEU A 271 -0.30 -19.34 13.28
C LEU A 271 -1.27 -18.45 12.51
N VAL A 272 -2.28 -17.89 13.18
CA VAL A 272 -3.28 -17.04 12.54
C VAL A 272 -3.16 -15.60 13.05
N VAL A 273 -2.92 -14.65 12.13
CA VAL A 273 -2.92 -13.22 12.43
C VAL A 273 -4.24 -12.61 11.98
N CYS A 274 -5.07 -12.23 12.96
CA CYS A 274 -6.43 -11.71 12.74
C CYS A 274 -6.48 -10.19 12.50
N GLY A 275 -5.33 -9.50 12.45
CA GLY A 275 -5.30 -8.03 12.37
C GLY A 275 -6.06 -7.38 13.53
N ARG A 276 -6.95 -6.44 13.23
CA ARG A 276 -7.84 -5.78 14.21
C ARG A 276 -9.13 -6.55 14.53
N ASN A 277 -9.32 -7.75 13.97
CA ASN A 277 -10.54 -8.54 14.15
C ASN A 277 -10.51 -9.34 15.46
N GLU A 278 -10.76 -8.67 16.59
CA GLU A 278 -10.79 -9.30 17.92
C GLU A 278 -11.87 -10.38 18.06
N LYS A 279 -13.02 -10.21 17.38
CA LYS A 279 -14.09 -11.22 17.37
C LYS A 279 -13.61 -12.53 16.75
N LEU A 280 -12.92 -12.46 15.60
CA LEU A 280 -12.35 -13.63 14.96
C LEU A 280 -11.24 -14.26 15.80
N ARG A 281 -10.36 -13.43 16.38
CA ARG A 281 -9.31 -13.90 17.29
C ARG A 281 -9.88 -14.70 18.45
N HIS A 282 -10.91 -14.17 19.12
CA HIS A 282 -11.56 -14.86 20.22
C HIS A 282 -12.21 -16.17 19.76
N LYS A 283 -12.97 -16.14 18.66
CA LYS A 283 -13.63 -17.32 18.10
C LYS A 283 -12.64 -18.45 17.77
N LEU A 284 -11.49 -18.14 17.17
CA LEU A 284 -10.46 -19.14 16.85
C LEU A 284 -9.74 -19.65 18.09
N ALA A 285 -9.56 -18.80 19.11
CA ALA A 285 -8.90 -19.16 20.36
C ALA A 285 -9.75 -20.09 21.24
N THR A 286 -11.08 -19.98 21.18
CA THR A 286 -12.02 -20.83 21.94
C THR A 286 -12.61 -21.96 21.10
N ARG A 287 -12.12 -22.15 19.88
CA ARG A 287 -12.63 -23.19 18.97
C ARG A 287 -12.14 -24.55 19.43
N ASP A 288 -13.04 -25.53 19.37
CA ASP A 288 -12.66 -26.93 19.53
C ASP A 288 -11.97 -27.41 18.25
N TRP A 289 -10.74 -27.88 18.42
CA TRP A 289 -9.92 -28.42 17.33
C TRP A 289 -9.76 -29.94 17.47
N GLN A 290 -10.33 -30.58 18.49
CA GLN A 290 -10.22 -32.03 18.68
C GLN A 290 -11.23 -32.81 17.81
#